data_AF-A0A231GSX8-F1
#
_entry.id   AF-A0A231GSX8-F1
#
_cell.length_a   1.000
_cell.length_b   1.000
_cell.length_c   1.000
_cell.angle_alpha   90.00
_cell.angle_beta   90.00
_cell.angle_gamma   90.00
#
_symmetry.space_group_name_H-M   'P 1'
#
loop_
_entity.id
_entity.type
_entity.pdbx_description
1 polymer ?
#
loop_
_entity_poly.entity_id
_entity_poly.type
_entity_poly.pdbx_seq_one_letter_code
_entity_poly.pdbx_strand_id
1 'polypeptide(L)'
;MTDDPSLLPDLEPVPVPDRFEGLGRDAARTLRQADTIAAGFNPGTRERLHRDAAKDRTGSGLRCRDCRHLYRTGAGNSDFLKCEEAGVRNGRGSWGPDMRGWWPACRLFEPKSGDMRKDANRTAGHV
;
A
#
# COMPACT_ATOMS: atom_id res chain seq x y z
N MET A 1 36.60 -35.24 -4.84
CA MET A 1 35.20 -35.69 -4.93
C MET A 1 34.42 -34.51 -5.44
N THR A 2 34.20 -34.45 -6.74
CA THR A 2 33.39 -33.42 -7.40
C THR A 2 31.94 -33.83 -7.27
N ASP A 3 31.15 -33.08 -6.50
CA ASP A 3 29.70 -33.16 -6.54
C ASP A 3 29.26 -32.88 -7.98
N ASP A 4 28.71 -33.90 -8.62
CA ASP A 4 28.17 -33.82 -9.97
C ASP A 4 26.79 -33.14 -9.91
N PRO A 5 26.63 -31.90 -10.43
CA PRO A 5 25.36 -31.17 -10.39
C PRO A 5 24.27 -31.83 -11.26
N SER A 6 24.59 -32.91 -11.98
CA SER A 6 23.67 -33.67 -12.85
C SER A 6 22.69 -34.58 -12.10
N LEU A 7 22.76 -34.65 -10.76
CA LEU A 7 21.92 -35.53 -9.94
C LEU A 7 20.68 -34.86 -9.32
N LEU A 8 20.33 -33.63 -9.71
CA LEU A 8 19.03 -33.09 -9.36
C LEU A 8 17.97 -33.79 -10.23
N PRO A 9 17.02 -34.55 -9.65
CA PRO A 9 15.95 -35.15 -10.42
C PRO A 9 15.15 -34.05 -11.13
N ASP A 10 14.72 -34.30 -12.37
CA ASP A 10 13.75 -33.47 -13.08
C ASP A 10 12.44 -33.47 -12.27
N LEU A 11 12.32 -32.50 -11.36
CA LEU A 11 11.10 -32.29 -10.60
C LEU A 11 10.07 -31.68 -11.54
N GLU A 12 9.09 -32.50 -11.94
CA GLU A 12 7.86 -32.04 -12.57
C GLU A 12 7.30 -30.86 -11.75
N PRO A 13 7.08 -29.69 -12.36
CA PRO A 13 6.57 -28.53 -11.64
C PRO A 13 5.17 -28.86 -11.09
N VAL A 14 5.03 -28.86 -9.77
CA VAL A 14 3.72 -29.02 -9.13
C VAL A 14 2.86 -27.81 -9.50
N PRO A 15 1.66 -28.01 -10.10
CA PRO A 15 0.79 -26.90 -10.44
C PRO A 15 0.35 -26.20 -9.15
N VAL A 16 0.69 -24.91 -9.02
CA VAL A 16 0.20 -24.08 -7.92
C VAL A 16 -1.22 -23.64 -8.27
N PRO A 17 -2.25 -24.02 -7.48
CA PRO A 17 -3.61 -23.62 -7.78
C PRO A 17 -3.74 -22.10 -7.82
N ASP A 18 -4.48 -21.58 -8.81
CA ASP A 18 -4.75 -20.15 -8.89
C ASP A 18 -5.68 -19.77 -7.74
N ARG A 19 -5.12 -19.14 -6.71
CA ARG A 19 -5.88 -18.65 -5.54
C ARG A 19 -6.96 -17.61 -5.88
N PHE A 20 -7.01 -17.12 -7.12
CA PHE A 20 -8.05 -16.24 -7.62
C PHE A 20 -9.14 -16.96 -8.43
N GLU A 21 -9.00 -18.27 -8.65
CA GLU A 21 -9.97 -19.08 -9.38
C GLU A 21 -11.35 -19.01 -8.71
N GLY A 22 -12.40 -18.81 -9.52
CA GLY A 22 -13.77 -18.64 -9.04
C GLY A 22 -14.09 -17.30 -8.37
N LEU A 23 -13.09 -16.42 -8.12
CA LEU A 23 -13.34 -15.10 -7.55
C LEU A 23 -13.84 -14.10 -8.60
N GLY A 24 -14.86 -13.32 -8.22
CA GLY A 24 -15.24 -12.13 -8.98
C GLY A 24 -14.10 -11.11 -9.07
N ARG A 25 -14.10 -10.29 -10.13
CA ARG A 25 -13.03 -9.31 -10.41
C ARG A 25 -12.70 -8.41 -9.22
N ASP A 26 -13.72 -7.99 -8.45
CA ASP A 26 -13.53 -7.13 -7.28
C ASP A 26 -13.01 -7.87 -6.06
N ALA A 27 -13.39 -9.13 -5.86
CA ALA A 27 -12.83 -9.98 -4.81
C ALA A 27 -11.34 -10.24 -5.10
N ALA A 28 -11.00 -10.61 -6.33
CA ALA A 28 -9.61 -10.79 -6.77
C ALA A 28 -8.78 -9.50 -6.67
N ARG A 29 -9.39 -8.33 -6.94
CA ARG A 29 -8.73 -7.02 -6.74
C ARG A 29 -8.46 -6.75 -5.25
N THR A 30 -9.46 -6.99 -4.40
CA THR A 30 -9.35 -6.81 -2.95
C THR A 30 -8.26 -7.69 -2.37
N LEU A 31 -8.21 -8.96 -2.77
CA LEU A 31 -7.21 -9.91 -2.30
C LEU A 31 -5.79 -9.46 -2.72
N ARG A 32 -5.58 -9.11 -4.00
CA ARG A 32 -4.29 -8.57 -4.48
C ARG A 32 -3.85 -7.31 -3.72
N GLN A 33 -4.79 -6.44 -3.36
CA GLN A 33 -4.49 -5.24 -2.57
C GLN A 33 -4.06 -5.61 -1.15
N ALA A 34 -4.72 -6.59 -0.52
CA ALA A 34 -4.35 -7.10 0.80
C ALA A 34 -2.96 -7.73 0.78
N ASP A 35 -2.65 -8.54 -0.24
CA ASP A 35 -1.32 -9.15 -0.38
C ASP A 35 -0.22 -8.10 -0.56
N THR A 36 -0.51 -7.06 -1.35
CA THR A 36 0.44 -5.96 -1.56
C THR A 36 0.76 -5.25 -0.24
N ILE A 37 -0.25 -5.03 0.61
CA ILE A 37 -0.09 -4.45 1.95
C ILE A 37 0.70 -5.41 2.85
N ALA A 38 0.37 -6.69 2.86
CA ALA A 38 1.06 -7.70 3.66
C ALA A 38 2.53 -7.84 3.27
N ALA A 39 2.86 -7.67 1.98
CA ALA A 39 4.22 -7.61 1.47
C ALA A 39 4.98 -6.31 1.84
N GLY A 40 4.34 -5.37 2.54
CA GLY A 40 4.96 -4.12 2.96
C GLY A 40 4.97 -3.04 1.88
N PHE A 41 4.00 -3.05 0.95
CA PHE A 41 3.86 -2.05 -0.10
C PHE A 41 2.49 -1.38 -0.12
N ASN A 42 2.44 -0.12 -0.54
CA ASN A 42 1.19 0.59 -0.78
C ASN A 42 0.55 0.13 -2.11
N PRO A 43 -0.74 -0.25 -2.14
CA PRO A 43 -1.34 -0.78 -3.36
C PRO A 43 -1.42 0.19 -4.55
N GLY A 44 -1.52 1.49 -4.29
CA GLY A 44 -1.63 2.52 -5.33
C GLY A 44 -0.27 2.98 -5.84
N THR A 45 0.62 3.36 -4.92
CA THR A 45 1.93 3.92 -5.30
C THR A 45 2.98 2.85 -5.60
N ARG A 46 2.77 1.60 -5.15
CA ARG A 46 3.75 0.49 -5.18
C ARG A 46 5.03 0.76 -4.38
N GLU A 47 5.03 1.82 -3.58
CA GLU A 47 6.14 2.17 -2.71
C GLU A 47 6.09 1.40 -1.40
N ARG A 48 7.26 1.20 -0.77
CA ARG A 48 7.35 0.60 0.57
C ARG A 48 6.50 1.37 1.58
N LEU A 49 5.89 0.66 2.52
CA LEU A 49 5.13 1.28 3.61
C LEU A 49 6.04 2.14 4.49
N HIS A 50 5.47 3.23 5.00
CA HIS A 50 6.14 4.04 6.02
C HIS A 50 6.31 3.22 7.31
N ARG A 51 7.39 3.46 8.07
CA ARG A 51 7.66 2.72 9.33
C ARG A 51 6.50 2.80 10.32
N ASP A 52 5.85 3.97 10.37
CA ASP A 52 4.73 4.29 11.26
C ASP A 52 3.35 4.10 10.60
N ALA A 53 3.28 3.39 9.47
CA ALA A 53 2.03 3.17 8.74
C ALA A 53 1.05 2.26 9.51
N ALA A 54 -0.24 2.49 9.34
CA ALA A 54 -1.26 1.57 9.85
C ALA A 54 -1.10 0.18 9.19
N LYS A 55 -1.20 -0.91 9.97
CA LYS A 55 -1.03 -2.28 9.43
C LYS A 55 -2.28 -2.84 8.76
N ASP A 56 -3.45 -2.32 9.13
CA ASP A 56 -4.74 -2.78 8.64
C ASP A 56 -5.74 -1.62 8.53
N ARG A 57 -6.96 -1.93 8.06
CA ARG A 57 -7.99 -0.93 7.82
C ARG A 57 -8.47 -0.24 9.09
N THR A 58 -8.39 -0.86 10.25
CA THR A 58 -8.87 -0.36 11.55
C THR A 58 -7.75 0.08 12.49
N GLY A 59 -6.50 -0.29 12.21
CA GLY A 59 -5.36 -0.08 13.09
C GLY A 59 -4.92 1.38 13.24
N SER A 60 -4.18 1.63 14.32
CA SER A 60 -3.47 2.88 14.56
C SER A 60 -2.27 3.02 13.61
N GLY A 61 -1.97 4.24 13.17
CA GLY A 61 -0.81 4.55 12.33
C GLY A 61 -1.11 5.59 11.26
N LEU A 62 -0.10 5.90 10.45
CA LEU A 62 -0.19 6.85 9.34
C LEU A 62 -0.92 6.21 8.15
N ARG A 63 -1.82 6.98 7.54
CA ARG A 63 -2.62 6.55 6.39
C ARG A 63 -2.47 7.50 5.22
N CYS A 64 -2.76 7.01 4.01
CA CYS A 64 -2.75 7.86 2.82
C CYS A 64 -3.64 9.10 2.95
N ARG A 65 -4.79 9.00 3.64
CA ARG A 65 -5.69 10.15 3.84
C ARG A 65 -5.04 11.34 4.54
N ASP A 66 -4.02 11.09 5.37
CA ASP A 66 -3.31 12.09 6.17
C ASP A 66 -2.12 12.72 5.39
N CYS A 67 -1.83 12.21 4.19
CA CYS A 67 -0.72 12.66 3.35
C CYS A 67 -1.09 13.89 2.50
N ARG A 68 -0.22 14.90 2.43
CA ARG A 68 -0.44 16.13 1.63
C ARG A 68 -0.52 15.89 0.13
N HIS A 69 0.12 14.83 -0.38
CA HIS A 69 0.10 14.49 -1.81
C HIS A 69 -1.23 13.84 -2.25
N LEU A 70 -2.11 13.51 -1.30
CA LEU A 70 -3.42 12.94 -1.61
C LEU A 70 -4.43 14.06 -1.86
N TYR A 71 -4.96 14.10 -3.09
CA TYR A 71 -5.96 15.07 -3.50
C TYR A 71 -7.21 14.36 -4.04
N ARG A 72 -8.35 15.07 -4.04
CA ARG A 72 -9.60 14.61 -4.63
C ARG A 72 -9.71 15.16 -6.05
N THR A 73 -10.14 14.32 -6.99
CA THR A 73 -10.51 14.73 -8.34
C THR A 73 -11.88 14.17 -8.68
N GLY A 74 -12.68 14.92 -9.42
CA GLY A 74 -14.02 14.53 -9.84
C GLY A 74 -14.06 14.20 -11.32
N ALA A 75 -14.82 13.17 -11.70
CA ALA A 75 -15.21 12.94 -13.09
C ALA A 75 -16.70 12.57 -13.13
N GLY A 76 -17.52 13.42 -13.74
CA GLY A 76 -18.98 13.30 -13.67
C GLY A 76 -19.49 13.39 -12.23
N ASN A 77 -20.29 12.40 -11.81
CA ASN A 77 -20.87 12.31 -10.47
C ASN A 77 -20.02 11.48 -9.47
N SER A 78 -18.72 11.33 -9.74
CA SER A 78 -17.84 10.47 -8.94
C SER A 78 -16.59 11.20 -8.47
N ASP A 79 -16.26 11.00 -7.20
CA ASP A 79 -15.05 11.50 -6.55
C ASP A 79 -14.01 10.39 -6.41
N PHE A 80 -12.78 10.68 -6.84
CA PHE A 80 -11.64 9.79 -6.77
C PHE A 80 -10.54 10.41 -5.93
N LEU A 81 -9.85 9.58 -5.15
CA LEU A 81 -8.64 9.99 -4.46
C LEU A 81 -7.44 9.64 -5.32
N LYS A 82 -6.54 10.61 -5.52
CA LYS A 82 -5.34 10.47 -6.34
C LYS A 82 -4.11 10.89 -5.57
N CYS A 83 -2.95 10.35 -5.94
CA CYS A 83 -1.65 10.74 -5.38
C CYS A 83 -0.82 11.46 -6.43
N GLU A 84 -0.56 12.75 -6.21
CA GLU A 84 0.18 13.59 -7.16
C GLU A 84 1.65 13.15 -7.27
N GLU A 85 2.32 12.97 -6.14
CA GLU A 85 3.74 12.58 -6.07
C GLU A 85 4.00 11.24 -6.80
N ALA A 86 3.11 10.26 -6.61
CA ALA A 86 3.20 8.99 -7.35
C ALA A 86 2.88 9.15 -8.84
N GLY A 87 2.05 10.12 -9.22
CA GLY A 87 1.80 10.46 -10.62
C GLY A 87 3.05 11.00 -11.31
N VAL A 88 3.73 11.95 -10.67
CA VAL A 88 4.99 12.53 -11.14
C VAL A 88 6.05 11.45 -11.31
N ARG A 89 6.28 10.61 -10.29
CA ARG A 89 7.30 9.55 -10.33
C ARG A 89 7.06 8.48 -11.38
N ASN A 90 5.79 8.15 -11.64
CA ASN A 90 5.43 7.11 -12.61
C ASN A 90 5.26 7.64 -14.04
N GLY A 91 5.59 8.91 -14.30
CA GLY A 91 5.42 9.52 -15.63
C GLY A 91 3.96 9.63 -16.08
N ARG A 92 2.99 9.60 -15.15
CA ARG A 92 1.55 9.68 -15.43
C ARG A 92 0.99 11.10 -15.34
N GLY A 93 1.87 12.10 -15.23
CA GLY A 93 1.50 13.49 -14.97
C GLY A 93 0.81 13.65 -13.61
N SER A 94 0.03 14.72 -13.45
CA SER A 94 -0.62 15.05 -12.17
C SER A 94 -1.71 14.05 -11.76
N TRP A 95 -2.27 13.27 -12.69
CA TRP A 95 -3.46 12.43 -12.44
C TRP A 95 -3.26 11.30 -11.43
N GLY A 96 -2.04 10.77 -11.31
CA GLY A 96 -1.68 9.78 -10.29
C GLY A 96 -2.46 8.45 -10.32
N PRO A 97 -2.06 7.47 -9.49
CA PRO A 97 -2.83 6.25 -9.29
C PRO A 97 -4.11 6.51 -8.47
N ASP A 98 -5.13 5.66 -8.66
CA ASP A 98 -6.30 5.63 -7.78
C ASP A 98 -5.92 5.14 -6.39
N MET A 99 -6.33 5.90 -5.39
CA MET A 99 -6.00 5.70 -3.99
C MET A 99 -7.24 5.38 -3.16
N ARG A 100 -7.05 4.71 -2.04
CA ARG A 100 -8.05 4.62 -0.97
C ARG A 100 -7.54 5.32 0.27
N GLY A 101 -8.38 6.16 0.90
CA GLY A 101 -7.98 6.93 2.07
C GLY A 101 -7.54 6.07 3.27
N TRP A 102 -8.10 4.87 3.40
CA TRP A 102 -7.76 3.96 4.50
C TRP A 102 -6.43 3.24 4.32
N TRP A 103 -5.87 3.20 3.10
CA TRP A 103 -4.61 2.49 2.83
C TRP A 103 -3.46 3.02 3.70
N PRO A 104 -2.51 2.14 4.03
CA PRO A 104 -1.33 2.51 4.81
C PRO A 104 -0.50 3.58 4.10
N ALA A 105 0.07 4.51 4.87
CA ALA A 105 1.03 5.47 4.35
C ALA A 105 2.25 4.76 3.73
N CYS A 106 2.78 5.32 2.65
CA CYS A 106 4.01 4.85 2.01
C CYS A 106 5.20 5.75 2.37
N ARG A 107 6.42 5.40 1.93
CA ARG A 107 7.63 6.20 2.18
C ARG A 107 7.59 7.62 1.61
N LEU A 108 6.68 7.91 0.68
CA LEU A 108 6.42 9.26 0.14
C LEU A 108 5.52 10.09 1.05
N PHE A 109 5.19 9.60 2.24
CA PHE A 109 4.27 10.30 3.14
C PHE A 109 4.88 11.60 3.63
N GLU A 110 4.16 12.69 3.38
CA GLU A 110 4.36 13.97 4.03
C GLU A 110 3.05 14.39 4.69
N PRO A 111 3.05 14.79 5.97
CA PRO A 111 1.82 15.14 6.67
C PRO A 111 1.15 16.38 6.04
N LYS A 112 -0.18 16.40 6.02
CA LYS A 112 -0.95 17.61 5.68
C LYS A 112 -0.61 18.74 6.67
N SER A 113 -0.27 19.91 6.14
CA SER A 113 -0.08 21.14 6.93
C SER A 113 -1.36 21.42 7.71
N GLY A 114 -1.33 21.19 9.02
CA GLY A 114 -2.50 21.33 9.91
C GLY A 114 -2.68 20.17 10.91
N ASP A 115 -2.03 19.02 10.69
CA ASP A 115 -2.15 17.85 11.57
C ASP A 115 -0.83 17.56 12.32
N MET A 116 -0.30 18.61 12.96
CA MET A 116 0.67 18.44 14.05
C MET A 116 -0.09 17.73 15.18
N ARG A 117 -0.10 16.39 15.16
CA ARG A 117 -0.68 15.57 16.24
C ARG A 117 -0.13 16.08 17.56
N LYS A 118 -1.02 16.65 18.37
CA LYS A 118 -0.81 17.12 19.74
C LYS A 118 -0.60 15.93 20.71
N ASP A 119 0.31 15.01 20.41
CA ASP A 119 0.56 13.83 21.24
C ASP A 119 1.99 13.80 21.81
N ALA A 120 2.55 14.98 22.10
CA ALA A 120 3.84 15.11 22.78
C ALA A 120 3.71 15.23 24.32
N ASN A 121 2.53 15.04 24.94
CA ASN A 121 2.40 15.26 26.40
C ASN A 121 1.43 14.33 27.14
N ARG A 122 1.64 13.02 27.06
CA ARG A 122 1.19 11.99 28.03
C ARG A 122 2.23 10.87 27.94
N THR A 123 3.31 10.84 28.71
CA THR A 123 3.32 10.40 30.11
C THR A 123 4.72 10.65 30.68
N ALA A 124 4.92 11.78 31.35
CA ALA A 124 6.01 11.99 32.28
C ALA A 124 5.42 12.77 33.46
N GLY A 125 5.21 12.07 34.58
CA GLY A 125 4.68 12.67 35.80
C GLY A 125 3.41 11.99 36.28
N HIS A 126 3.58 10.89 37.01
CA HIS A 126 2.95 10.79 38.34
C HIS A 126 3.99 10.23 39.30
N VAL A 127 4.05 10.93 40.43
CA VAL A 127 4.83 10.69 41.64
C VAL A 127 4.42 9.37 42.27
#